data_AF-A0A2V3JPQ9-F1
#
_entry.id   AF-A0A2V3JPQ9-F1
#
_cell.length_a   1.000
_cell.length_b   1.000
_cell.length_c   1.000
_cell.angle_alpha   90.00
_cell.angle_beta   90.00
_cell.angle_gamma   90.00
#
_symmetry.space_group_name_H-M   'P 1'
#
loop_
_entity.id
_entity.type
_entity.pdbx_description
1 polymer ?
#
loop_
_entity_poly.entity_id
_entity_poly.type
_entity_poly.pdbx_seq_one_letter_code
_entity_poly.pdbx_strand_id
1 'polypeptide(L)'
;MFTLRTSEVEARLKIVKELGDELVVGDEHFDVHHGRLVSSLKMFAIRDEVGADEMDEISKRYLVKENILFADPLTKMIKPQSQLDLLAIRDVVA
;
A
#
# COMPACT_ATOMS: atom_id res chain seq x y z
N MET A 1 2.97 10.29 -16.76
CA MET A 1 1.93 9.60 -15.95
C MET A 1 2.56 8.60 -15.01
N PHE A 2 3.45 7.70 -15.50
CA PHE A 2 4.24 6.80 -14.64
C PHE A 2 5.05 7.54 -13.57
N THR A 3 5.90 8.49 -13.96
CA THR A 3 6.72 9.30 -13.03
C THR A 3 5.90 10.06 -11.98
N LEU A 4 4.73 10.57 -12.39
CA LEU A 4 3.78 11.21 -11.48
C LEU A 4 3.32 10.21 -10.41
N ARG A 5 2.93 9.00 -10.83
CA ARG A 5 2.43 8.01 -9.88
C ARG A 5 3.50 7.48 -8.94
N THR A 6 4.73 7.26 -9.43
CA THR A 6 5.89 6.97 -8.57
C THR A 6 6.05 8.08 -7.52
N SER A 7 6.06 9.34 -7.94
CA SER A 7 6.23 10.48 -7.03
C SER A 7 5.10 10.57 -5.99
N GLU A 8 3.86 10.24 -6.35
CA GLU A 8 2.73 10.19 -5.43
C GLU A 8 2.89 9.09 -4.36
N VAL A 9 3.31 7.89 -4.77
CA VAL A 9 3.56 6.76 -3.86
C VAL A 9 4.73 7.10 -2.92
N GLU A 10 5.82 7.64 -3.44
CA GLU A 10 6.97 8.09 -2.63
C GLU A 10 6.57 9.18 -1.63
N ALA A 11 5.85 10.21 -2.09
CA ALA A 11 5.38 11.29 -1.23
C ALA A 11 4.50 10.75 -0.11
N ARG A 12 3.60 9.80 -0.41
CA ARG A 12 2.74 9.18 0.60
C ARG A 12 3.54 8.41 1.65
N LEU A 13 4.51 7.60 1.24
CA LEU A 13 5.38 6.89 2.18
C LEU A 13 6.24 7.86 3.01
N LYS A 14 6.74 8.93 2.39
CA LYS A 14 7.52 9.96 3.06
C LYS A 14 6.72 10.68 4.14
N ILE A 15 5.45 11.02 3.87
CA ILE A 15 4.54 11.60 4.87
C ILE A 15 4.44 10.70 6.10
N VAL A 16 4.13 9.41 5.91
CA VAL A 16 4.02 8.46 7.02
C VAL A 16 5.35 8.32 7.77
N LYS A 17 6.48 8.37 7.06
CA LYS A 17 7.81 8.27 7.67
C LYS A 17 8.17 9.48 8.54
N GLU A 18 7.84 10.68 8.08
CA GLU A 18 8.29 11.94 8.69
C GLU A 18 7.29 12.48 9.72
N LEU A 19 6.00 12.31 9.44
CA LEU A 19 4.92 12.91 10.23
C LEU A 19 4.08 11.87 10.99
N GLY A 20 4.21 10.59 10.64
CA GLY A 20 3.25 9.56 11.05
C GLY A 20 1.94 9.68 10.30
N ASP A 21 1.07 8.69 10.47
CA ASP A 21 -0.32 8.73 10.04
C ASP A 21 -1.14 7.74 10.88
N GLU A 22 -2.45 7.91 10.90
CA GLU A 22 -3.38 7.09 11.65
C GLU A 22 -4.51 6.56 10.75
N LEU A 23 -4.84 5.29 10.94
CA LEU A 23 -6.00 4.67 10.35
C LEU A 23 -7.12 4.57 11.40
N VAL A 24 -8.25 5.20 11.13
CA VAL A 24 -9.46 5.08 11.96
C VAL A 24 -10.31 3.92 11.45
N VAL A 25 -10.63 2.98 12.33
CA VAL A 25 -11.54 1.86 12.04
C VAL A 25 -12.63 1.83 13.11
N GLY A 26 -13.84 2.26 12.75
CA GLY A 26 -14.89 2.51 13.73
C GLY A 26 -14.50 3.72 14.60
N ASP A 27 -14.45 3.51 15.92
CA ASP A 27 -14.03 4.52 16.90
C ASP A 27 -12.58 4.33 17.37
N GLU A 28 -11.86 3.33 16.84
CA GLU A 28 -10.48 3.02 17.22
C GLU A 28 -9.46 3.63 16.26
N HIS A 29 -8.35 4.12 16.82
CA HIS A 29 -7.22 4.71 16.11
C HIS A 29 -6.06 3.73 16.08
N PHE A 30 -5.47 3.53 14.90
CA PHE A 30 -4.35 2.62 14.70
C PHE A 30 -3.19 3.36 14.02
N ASP A 31 -2.01 3.31 14.65
CA ASP A 31 -0.79 3.88 14.10
C ASP A 31 -0.38 3.18 12.79
N VAL A 32 -0.12 3.98 11.77
CA VAL A 32 0.41 3.49 10.50
C VAL A 32 1.93 3.52 10.55
N HIS A 33 2.54 2.34 10.53
CA HIS A 33 3.99 2.22 10.57
C HIS A 33 4.59 2.16 9.17
N HIS A 34 5.41 3.16 8.80
CA HIS A 34 6.11 3.21 7.52
C HIS A 34 6.85 1.90 7.17
N GLY A 35 7.54 1.27 8.13
CA GLY A 35 8.25 0.01 7.90
C GLY A 35 7.33 -1.15 7.49
N ARG A 36 6.11 -1.19 8.04
CA ARG A 36 5.11 -2.20 7.68
C ARG A 36 4.55 -1.93 6.29
N LEU A 37 4.23 -0.68 5.95
CA LEU A 37 3.79 -0.29 4.60
C LEU A 37 4.80 -0.71 3.54
N VAL A 38 6.10 -0.38 3.74
CA VAL A 38 7.16 -0.78 2.81
C VAL A 38 7.26 -2.29 2.70
N SER A 39 7.14 -3.02 3.81
CA SER A 39 7.16 -4.48 3.81
C SER A 39 5.99 -5.08 3.03
N SER A 40 4.79 -4.52 3.16
CA SER A 40 3.61 -4.91 2.39
C SER A 40 3.78 -4.62 0.89
N LEU A 41 4.31 -3.44 0.54
CA LEU A 41 4.55 -3.06 -0.85
C LEU A 41 5.63 -3.91 -1.52
N LYS A 42 6.66 -4.33 -0.77
CA LYS A 42 7.71 -5.25 -1.26
C LYS A 42 7.18 -6.60 -1.72
N MET A 43 6.02 -7.03 -1.24
CA MET A 43 5.40 -8.27 -1.73
C MET A 43 5.08 -8.21 -3.23
N PHE A 44 4.84 -7.00 -3.77
CA PHE A 44 4.56 -6.76 -5.19
C PHE A 44 5.81 -6.56 -6.06
N ALA A 45 7.01 -6.62 -5.46
CA ALA A 45 8.27 -6.51 -6.20
C ALA A 45 8.38 -7.58 -7.29
N ILE A 46 7.90 -8.79 -6.99
CA ILE A 46 7.95 -9.96 -7.87
C ILE A 46 6.58 -10.60 -8.15
N ARG A 47 5.55 -10.27 -7.37
CA ARG A 47 4.18 -10.78 -7.55
C ARG A 47 3.28 -9.65 -8.03
N ASP A 48 2.31 -9.97 -8.87
CA ASP A 48 1.30 -8.99 -9.30
C ASP A 48 0.12 -8.95 -8.30
N GLU A 49 -0.14 -10.07 -7.62
CA GLU A 49 -1.20 -10.23 -6.62
C GLU A 49 -0.70 -11.02 -5.39
N VAL A 50 -1.27 -10.72 -4.23
CA VAL A 50 -0.94 -11.35 -2.93
C VAL A 50 -2.21 -11.73 -2.18
N GLY A 51 -2.19 -12.78 -1.36
CA GLY A 51 -3.33 -13.15 -0.52
C GLY A 51 -3.65 -12.06 0.50
N ALA A 52 -4.94 -11.81 0.74
CA ALA A 52 -5.40 -10.78 1.68
C ALA A 52 -5.06 -11.04 3.15
N ASP A 53 -4.73 -12.29 3.49
CA ASP A 53 -4.27 -12.77 4.79
C ASP A 53 -2.74 -12.73 4.95
N GLU A 54 -1.99 -12.62 3.85
CA GLU A 54 -0.53 -12.48 3.88
C GLU A 54 -0.07 -11.07 4.30
N MET A 55 -0.98 -10.09 4.29
CA MET A 55 -0.71 -8.69 4.60
C MET A 55 -1.40 -8.25 5.89
N ASP A 56 -0.72 -7.46 6.71
CA ASP A 56 -1.33 -6.95 7.94
C ASP A 56 -2.52 -6.02 7.66
N GLU A 57 -3.52 -6.07 8.53
CA GLU A 57 -4.82 -5.43 8.32
C GLU A 57 -4.71 -3.90 8.24
N ILE A 58 -3.79 -3.29 9.00
CA ILE A 58 -3.58 -1.83 9.02
C ILE A 58 -2.98 -1.39 7.69
N SER A 59 -1.87 -1.98 7.27
CA SER A 59 -1.22 -1.65 6.00
C SER A 59 -2.15 -1.88 4.80
N LYS A 60 -2.86 -3.01 4.79
CA LYS A 60 -3.84 -3.34 3.75
C LYS A 60 -4.91 -2.25 3.63
N ARG A 61 -5.60 -1.92 4.73
CA ARG A 61 -6.68 -0.92 4.73
C ARG A 61 -6.18 0.47 4.37
N TYR A 62 -5.02 0.85 4.91
CA TYR A 62 -4.41 2.14 4.62
C TYR A 62 -4.07 2.27 3.12
N LEU A 63 -3.38 1.29 2.54
CA LEU A 63 -2.98 1.33 1.13
C LEU A 63 -4.18 1.23 0.18
N VAL A 64 -5.27 0.56 0.59
CA VAL A 64 -6.55 0.58 -0.15
C VAL A 64 -7.22 1.95 -0.08
N LYS A 65 -7.28 2.56 1.11
CA LYS A 65 -7.83 3.91 1.32
C LYS A 65 -7.09 4.96 0.48
N GLU A 66 -5.77 4.83 0.37
CA GLU A 66 -4.92 5.71 -0.44
C GLU A 66 -4.89 5.38 -1.94
N ASN A 67 -5.78 4.50 -2.41
CA ASN A 67 -5.90 4.14 -3.82
C ASN A 67 -4.59 3.60 -4.41
N ILE A 68 -3.75 2.93 -3.60
CA ILE A 68 -2.53 2.28 -4.05
C ILE A 68 -2.82 0.80 -4.35
N LEU A 69 -3.57 0.17 -3.46
CA LEU A 69 -3.98 -1.22 -3.58
C LEU A 69 -5.50 -1.33 -3.76
N PHE A 70 -5.91 -2.45 -4.32
CA PHE A 70 -7.29 -2.90 -4.44
C PHE A 70 -7.42 -4.25 -3.74
N ALA A 71 -8.40 -4.35 -2.85
CA ALA A 71 -8.77 -5.61 -2.23
C ALA A 71 -9.94 -6.24 -2.97
N ASP A 72 -9.72 -7.41 -3.55
CA ASP A 72 -10.74 -8.20 -4.22
C ASP A 72 -11.38 -9.19 -3.22
N PRO A 73 -12.62 -8.93 -2.77
CA PRO A 73 -13.28 -9.79 -1.79
C PRO A 73 -13.71 -11.14 -2.38
N LEU A 74 -13.85 -11.26 -3.71
CA LEU A 74 -14.28 -12.50 -4.36
C LEU A 74 -13.14 -13.51 -4.40
N THR A 75 -11.95 -13.05 -4.79
CA THR A 75 -10.75 -13.89 -4.90
C THR A 75 -9.93 -13.94 -3.62
N LYS A 76 -10.22 -13.05 -2.65
CA LYS A 76 -9.42 -12.83 -1.42
C LYS A 76 -7.98 -12.44 -1.73
N MET A 77 -7.79 -11.73 -2.84
CA MET A 77 -6.49 -11.24 -3.29
C MET A 77 -6.40 -9.72 -3.13
N ILE A 78 -5.19 -9.24 -2.92
CA ILE A 78 -4.82 -7.83 -2.97
C ILE A 78 -3.92 -7.64 -4.19
N LYS A 79 -4.19 -6.59 -4.95
CA LYS A 79 -3.43 -6.20 -6.12
C LYS A 79 -3.26 -4.70 -6.19
N PRO A 80 -2.26 -4.16 -6.90
CA PRO A 80 -2.22 -2.73 -7.18
C PRO A 80 -3.47 -2.28 -7.94
N GLN A 81 -3.93 -1.06 -7.68
CA GLN A 81 -5.18 -0.56 -8.27
C GLN A 81 -5.13 -0.49 -9.80
N SER A 82 -3.93 -0.33 -10.36
CA SER A 82 -3.65 -0.36 -11.80
C SER A 82 -2.27 -0.95 -12.11
N GLN A 83 -2.01 -1.22 -13.39
CA GLN A 83 -0.66 -1.60 -13.83
C GLN A 83 0.37 -0.47 -13.61
N LEU A 84 -0.05 0.80 -13.64
CA LEU A 84 0.81 1.93 -13.31
C LEU A 84 1.19 1.92 -11.84
N ASP A 85 0.26 1.56 -10.94
CA ASP A 85 0.55 1.37 -9.51
C ASP A 85 1.57 0.26 -9.30
N LEU A 86 1.40 -0.88 -9.99
CA LEU A 86 2.34 -2.00 -9.87
C LEU A 86 3.77 -1.59 -10.24
N LEU A 87 3.93 -0.89 -11.38
CA LEU A 87 5.24 -0.42 -11.82
C LEU A 87 5.80 0.63 -10.86
N ALA A 88 4.96 1.56 -10.38
CA ALA A 88 5.39 2.61 -9.46
C ALA A 88 5.85 2.02 -8.13
N ILE A 89 5.09 1.07 -7.57
CA ILE A 89 5.45 0.34 -6.36
C ILE A 89 6.81 -0.34 -6.54
N ARG A 90 7.01 -1.05 -7.67
CA ARG A 90 8.29 -1.73 -7.97
C ARG A 90 9.47 -0.77 -8.03
N ASP A 91 9.29 0.39 -8.64
CA ASP A 91 10.31 1.43 -8.72
C ASP A 91 10.66 2.00 -7.32
N VAL A 92 9.65 2.19 -6.47
CA VAL A 92 9.82 2.73 -5.11
C VAL A 92 10.45 1.74 -4.14
N VAL A 93 10.19 0.44 -4.29
CA VAL A 93 10.68 -0.60 -3.36
C VAL A 93 11.93 -1.35 -3.84
N ALA A 94 12.39 -1.07 -5.06
CA ALA A 94 13.64 -1.59 -5.63
C ALA A 94 14.86 -1.15 -4.80
#